data_AF-K0M8R6-F1
#
_entry.id   AF-K0M8R6-F1
#
_cell.length_a   1.000
_cell.length_b   1.000
_cell.length_c   1.000
_cell.angle_alpha   90.00
_cell.angle_beta   90.00
_cell.angle_gamma   90.00
#
_symmetry.space_group_name_H-M   'P 1'
#
loop_
_entity.id
_entity.type
_entity.pdbx_description
1 polymer ?
#
loop_
_entity_poly.entity_id
_entity_poly.type
_entity_poly.pdbx_seq_one_letter_code
_entity_poly.pdbx_strand_id
1 'polypeptide(L)'
;MSAIQAHKEIRLAGEVVVLSTHEEALQFLQTLLDPDSSEDSLPEDIDIKGELASMLIEIEGTNYHSSVTGNLSRGLWELQQEIYRAVAATLHGAPNIKRLTKEELHDYNLVIDVEDGCSKLVADLKDIVGHLKDAVNSMESRHKLIFLVTTVVALTAGTGLTWIKNNEIAADKSVRVEQEKTAQMEVVRKAAQEVPALERWVQASENGARSIAKSVSDADSLSIGIYCSRSGCSK
;
A
#
# COMPACT_ATOMS: atom_id res chain seq x y z
N MET A 1 17.94 7.10 31.05
CA MET A 1 19.09 6.60 30.26
C MET A 1 18.72 5.20 29.80
N SER A 2 17.93 5.14 28.73
CA SER A 2 18.33 4.79 27.35
C SER A 2 17.87 3.36 27.08
N ALA A 3 16.62 3.23 26.61
CA ALA A 3 16.11 2.00 26.05
C ALA A 3 16.64 1.93 24.61
N ILE A 4 17.37 0.87 24.36
CA ILE A 4 18.10 0.53 23.14
C ILE A 4 17.15 0.60 21.95
N GLN A 5 17.45 1.53 21.05
CA GLN A 5 16.94 1.61 19.70
C GLN A 5 17.38 0.35 18.94
N ALA A 6 16.49 -0.63 18.81
CA ALA A 6 16.72 -1.79 17.97
C ALA A 6 16.56 -1.35 16.51
N HIS A 7 17.61 -0.75 15.93
CA HIS A 7 17.72 -0.61 14.48
C HIS A 7 17.85 -2.02 13.89
N LYS A 8 16.75 -2.55 13.39
CA LYS A 8 16.76 -3.76 12.56
C LYS A 8 17.51 -3.37 11.27
N GLU A 9 18.69 -3.92 11.08
CA GLU A 9 19.53 -3.61 9.91
C GLU A 9 18.76 -3.91 8.62
N ILE A 10 18.52 -2.85 7.84
CA ILE A 10 18.03 -2.96 6.47
C ILE A 10 19.03 -3.82 5.70
N ARG A 11 18.54 -4.89 5.06
CA ARG A 11 19.41 -5.84 4.36
C ARG A 11 19.70 -5.34 2.95
N LEU A 12 20.95 -4.99 2.72
CA LEU A 12 21.48 -4.74 1.37
C LEU A 12 21.87 -6.08 0.74
N ALA A 13 21.27 -6.40 -0.41
CA ALA A 13 21.71 -7.48 -1.26
C ALA A 13 22.50 -6.85 -2.44
N GLY A 14 23.70 -6.34 -2.17
CA GLY A 14 24.43 -5.51 -3.13
C GLY A 14 23.90 -4.07 -3.21
N GLU A 15 23.88 -3.48 -4.41
CA GLU A 15 23.30 -2.15 -4.72
C GLU A 15 21.77 -2.08 -4.55
N VAL A 16 21.09 -3.18 -4.18
CA VAL A 16 19.63 -3.25 -4.01
C VAL A 16 19.26 -3.38 -2.53
N VAL A 17 18.32 -2.56 -2.07
CA VAL A 17 17.76 -2.63 -0.73
C VAL A 17 16.55 -3.56 -0.68
N VAL A 18 16.53 -4.51 0.25
CA VAL A 18 15.37 -5.40 0.43
C VAL A 18 14.47 -4.86 1.54
N LEU A 19 13.21 -4.56 1.21
CA LEU A 19 12.19 -4.09 2.15
C LEU A 19 11.12 -5.17 2.29
N SER A 20 10.96 -5.70 3.50
CA SER A 20 9.99 -6.77 3.78
C SER A 20 8.84 -6.33 4.66
N THR A 21 9.01 -5.25 5.43
CA THR A 21 7.99 -4.72 6.34
C THR A 21 7.74 -3.23 6.15
N HIS A 22 6.58 -2.76 6.60
CA HIS A 22 6.22 -1.33 6.60
C HIS A 22 7.16 -0.51 7.46
N GLU A 23 7.57 -1.04 8.61
CA GLU A 23 8.56 -0.36 9.47
C GLU A 23 9.88 -0.15 8.72
N GLU A 24 10.38 -1.18 8.01
CA GLU A 24 11.59 -1.08 7.19
C GLU A 24 11.41 -0.04 6.07
N ALA A 25 10.26 -0.04 5.38
CA ALA A 25 9.97 0.93 4.33
C ALA A 25 9.87 2.37 4.85
N LEU A 26 9.22 2.59 6.00
CA LEU A 26 9.07 3.91 6.60
C LEU A 26 10.40 4.44 7.13
N GLN A 27 11.21 3.60 7.78
CA GLN A 27 12.55 3.97 8.22
C GLN A 27 13.42 4.34 7.02
N PHE A 28 13.38 3.54 5.95
CA PHE A 28 14.12 3.83 4.74
C PHE A 28 13.65 5.14 4.09
N LEU A 29 12.33 5.36 4.01
CA LEU A 29 11.76 6.61 3.50
C LEU A 29 12.17 7.82 4.34
N GLN A 30 12.24 7.69 5.67
CA GLN A 30 12.76 8.75 6.54
C GLN A 30 14.23 9.06 6.24
N THR A 31 15.07 8.05 5.97
CA THR A 31 16.46 8.28 5.53
C THR A 31 16.52 9.01 4.20
N LEU A 32 15.67 8.66 3.23
CA LEU A 32 15.61 9.32 1.93
C LEU A 32 15.14 10.78 2.01
N LEU A 33 14.28 11.10 2.98
CA LEU A 33 13.75 12.45 3.21
C LEU A 33 14.64 13.30 4.13
N ASP A 34 15.70 12.72 4.71
CA ASP A 34 16.66 13.45 5.52
C ASP A 34 17.62 14.23 4.61
N PRO A 35 17.65 15.58 4.66
CA PRO A 35 18.53 16.39 3.81
C PRO A 35 20.02 16.16 4.09
N ASP A 36 20.39 15.63 5.26
CA ASP A 36 21.79 15.39 5.63
C ASP A 36 22.29 13.99 5.17
N SER A 37 21.42 13.16 4.60
CA SER A 37 21.81 11.84 4.09
C SER A 37 22.63 11.95 2.80
N SER A 38 23.76 11.26 2.74
CA SER A 38 24.65 11.27 1.56
C SER A 38 24.02 10.53 0.37
N GLU A 39 24.07 11.11 -0.83
CA GLU A 39 23.63 10.44 -2.06
C GLU A 39 24.52 9.25 -2.44
N ASP A 40 25.82 9.31 -2.13
CA ASP A 40 26.81 8.27 -2.46
C ASP A 40 26.56 6.92 -1.75
N SER A 41 25.68 6.88 -0.75
CA SER A 41 25.33 5.66 -0.01
C SER A 41 23.93 5.12 -0.32
N LEU A 42 23.23 5.72 -1.28
CA LEU A 42 21.89 5.27 -1.66
C LEU A 42 21.96 4.01 -2.52
N PRO A 43 21.07 3.04 -2.30
CA PRO A 43 20.95 1.89 -3.18
C PRO A 43 20.46 2.33 -4.57
N GLU A 44 20.78 1.56 -5.61
CA GLU A 44 20.32 1.83 -6.96
C GLU A 44 18.83 1.49 -7.16
N ASP A 45 18.34 0.50 -6.41
CA ASP A 45 16.98 -0.05 -6.55
C ASP A 45 16.47 -0.67 -5.23
N ILE A 46 15.16 -0.97 -5.20
CA ILE A 46 14.49 -1.64 -4.08
C ILE A 46 13.97 -3.04 -4.50
N ASP A 47 13.91 -3.97 -3.57
CA ASP A 47 13.25 -5.26 -3.73
C ASP A 47 12.21 -5.44 -2.62
N ILE A 48 10.94 -5.56 -3.01
CA ILE A 48 9.82 -5.67 -2.08
C ILE A 48 9.44 -7.13 -1.83
N LYS A 49 9.41 -7.49 -0.55
CA LYS A 49 9.13 -8.85 -0.07
C LYS A 49 8.17 -8.81 1.10
N GLY A 50 7.87 -9.99 1.64
CA GLY A 50 7.10 -10.13 2.87
C GLY A 50 5.72 -9.48 2.75
N GLU A 51 5.36 -8.66 3.73
CA GLU A 51 4.07 -7.96 3.79
C GLU A 51 3.95 -6.80 2.80
N LEU A 52 5.05 -6.31 2.23
CA LEU A 52 5.02 -5.25 1.21
C LEU A 52 4.74 -5.78 -0.20
N ALA A 53 4.86 -7.08 -0.42
CA ALA A 53 4.64 -7.70 -1.72
C ALA A 53 3.16 -7.78 -2.09
N SER A 54 2.24 -7.55 -1.16
CA SER A 54 0.81 -7.72 -1.43
C SER A 54 -0.04 -6.73 -0.66
N MET A 55 -1.12 -6.27 -1.31
CA MET A 55 -2.21 -5.58 -0.63
C MET A 55 -3.19 -6.62 -0.08
N LEU A 56 -3.57 -6.46 1.18
CA LEU A 56 -4.46 -7.37 1.89
C LEU A 56 -5.80 -6.68 2.17
N ILE A 57 -6.91 -7.33 1.84
CA ILE A 57 -8.26 -6.89 2.21
C ILE A 57 -8.95 -8.06 2.91
N GLU A 58 -9.39 -7.85 4.14
CA GLU A 58 -10.11 -8.86 4.92
C GLU A 58 -11.50 -8.35 5.24
N ILE A 59 -12.50 -9.16 4.92
CA ILE A 59 -13.91 -8.86 5.17
C ILE A 59 -14.48 -10.00 6.00
N GLU A 60 -15.18 -9.69 7.09
CA GLU A 60 -15.97 -10.68 7.81
C GLU A 60 -17.44 -10.34 7.68
N GLY A 61 -18.26 -11.33 7.35
CA GLY A 61 -19.71 -11.17 7.30
C GLY A 61 -20.38 -12.34 6.60
N THR A 62 -21.65 -12.56 6.91
CA THR A 62 -22.44 -13.69 6.42
C THR A 62 -22.45 -13.83 4.89
N ASN A 63 -22.45 -12.73 4.15
CA ASN A 63 -22.48 -12.69 2.69
C ASN A 63 -21.10 -12.84 2.01
N TYR A 64 -20.03 -12.91 2.79
CA TYR A 64 -18.65 -12.81 2.29
C TYR A 64 -17.87 -14.12 2.39
N HIS A 65 -18.36 -15.11 3.14
CA HIS A 65 -17.67 -16.39 3.33
C HIS A 65 -17.51 -17.16 2.01
N SER A 66 -16.30 -17.17 1.46
CA SER A 66 -15.96 -17.78 0.16
C SER A 66 -16.80 -17.24 -1.02
N SER A 67 -17.24 -15.98 -0.93
CA SER A 67 -18.08 -15.34 -1.95
C SER A 67 -17.64 -13.90 -2.22
N VAL A 68 -17.65 -13.54 -3.51
CA VAL A 68 -17.47 -12.16 -3.96
C VAL A 68 -18.82 -11.63 -4.42
N THR A 69 -19.38 -10.68 -3.66
CA THR A 69 -20.67 -10.08 -4.01
C THR A 69 -20.54 -9.12 -5.20
N GLY A 70 -21.64 -8.81 -5.89
CA GLY A 70 -21.64 -7.82 -6.97
C GLY A 70 -21.22 -6.42 -6.50
N ASN A 71 -21.57 -6.05 -5.26
CA ASN A 71 -21.14 -4.79 -4.66
C ASN A 71 -19.63 -4.80 -4.42
N LEU A 72 -19.08 -5.85 -3.80
CA LEU A 72 -17.64 -5.99 -3.59
C LEU A 72 -16.87 -5.95 -4.91
N SER A 73 -17.35 -6.68 -5.93
CA SER A 73 -16.77 -6.65 -7.28
C SER A 73 -16.69 -5.23 -7.85
N ARG A 74 -17.74 -4.43 -7.65
CA ARG A 74 -17.76 -3.02 -8.05
C ARG A 74 -16.77 -2.18 -7.25
N GLY A 75 -16.65 -2.40 -5.94
CA GLY A 75 -15.65 -1.73 -5.09
C GLY A 75 -14.21 -2.03 -5.54
N LEU A 76 -13.91 -3.30 -5.83
CA LEU A 76 -12.60 -3.72 -6.35
C LEU A 76 -12.31 -3.09 -7.72
N TRP A 77 -13.32 -2.99 -8.60
CA TRP A 77 -13.18 -2.28 -9.86
C TRP A 77 -12.92 -0.78 -9.68
N GLU A 78 -13.60 -0.14 -8.73
CA GLU A 78 -13.38 1.28 -8.41
C GLU A 78 -11.95 1.52 -7.87
N LEU A 79 -11.40 0.61 -7.05
CA LEU A 79 -9.98 0.58 -6.67
C LEU A 79 -9.07 0.46 -7.91
N GLN A 80 -9.31 -0.51 -8.79
CA GLN A 80 -8.50 -0.70 -9.99
C GLN A 80 -8.50 0.55 -10.88
N GLN A 81 -9.64 1.23 -11.01
CA GLN A 81 -9.76 2.47 -11.75
C GLN A 81 -8.94 3.62 -11.13
N GLU A 82 -8.85 3.68 -9.80
CA GLU A 82 -8.00 4.66 -9.13
C GLU A 82 -6.51 4.41 -9.40
N ILE A 83 -6.08 3.15 -9.40
CA ILE A 83 -4.71 2.74 -9.76
C ILE A 83 -4.40 3.10 -11.21
N TYR A 84 -5.29 2.78 -12.15
CA TYR A 84 -5.11 3.18 -13.56
C TYR A 84 -5.01 4.71 -13.72
N ARG A 85 -5.75 5.51 -12.93
CA ARG A 85 -5.57 6.97 -12.94
C ARG A 85 -4.19 7.39 -12.44
N ALA A 86 -3.64 6.71 -11.44
CA ALA A 86 -2.28 6.96 -10.95
C ALA A 86 -1.21 6.60 -11.99
N VAL A 87 -1.32 5.42 -12.59
CA VAL A 87 -0.47 4.98 -13.70
C VAL A 87 -0.53 5.95 -14.87
N ALA A 88 -1.72 6.36 -15.30
CA ALA A 88 -1.87 7.32 -16.40
C ALA A 88 -1.21 8.68 -16.07
N ALA A 89 -1.32 9.14 -14.82
CA ALA A 89 -0.63 10.35 -14.39
C ALA A 89 0.90 10.18 -14.42
N THR A 90 1.42 9.05 -13.97
CA THR A 90 2.86 8.75 -13.97
C THR A 90 3.42 8.63 -15.39
N LEU A 91 2.80 7.85 -16.26
CA LEU A 91 3.30 7.58 -17.61
C LEU A 91 3.01 8.70 -18.61
N HIS A 92 1.82 9.31 -18.52
CA HIS A 92 1.30 10.20 -19.55
C HIS A 92 1.13 11.65 -19.07
N GLY A 93 1.46 11.95 -17.82
CA GLY A 93 1.36 13.28 -17.21
C GLY A 93 -0.08 13.74 -16.92
N ALA A 94 -1.09 12.88 -17.07
CA ALA A 94 -2.48 13.21 -16.76
C ALA A 94 -3.28 11.97 -16.31
N PRO A 95 -4.19 12.09 -15.31
CA PRO A 95 -4.94 10.96 -14.77
C PRO A 95 -6.12 10.54 -15.68
N ASN A 96 -5.85 10.31 -16.96
CA ASN A 96 -6.84 9.93 -17.96
C ASN A 96 -6.59 8.49 -18.44
N ILE A 97 -7.37 7.55 -17.92
CA ILE A 97 -7.28 6.12 -18.24
C ILE A 97 -7.37 5.84 -19.75
N LYS A 98 -8.08 6.69 -20.53
CA LYS A 98 -8.19 6.51 -21.99
C LYS A 98 -6.87 6.68 -22.73
N ARG A 99 -5.83 7.21 -22.08
CA ARG A 99 -4.48 7.31 -22.62
C ARG A 99 -3.67 6.03 -22.43
N LEU A 100 -4.14 5.13 -21.56
CA LEU A 100 -3.47 3.85 -21.36
C LEU A 100 -3.69 2.93 -22.56
N THR A 101 -2.61 2.29 -22.99
CA THR A 101 -2.65 1.23 -23.99
C THR A 101 -3.22 -0.06 -23.39
N LYS A 102 -3.53 -1.05 -24.23
CA LYS A 102 -3.96 -2.36 -23.74
C LYS A 102 -2.89 -3.09 -22.94
N GLU A 103 -1.62 -2.88 -23.31
CA GLU A 103 -0.46 -3.43 -22.62
C GLU A 103 -0.30 -2.78 -21.25
N GLU A 104 -0.34 -1.45 -21.17
CA GLU A 104 -0.31 -0.75 -19.88
C GLU A 104 -1.51 -1.14 -18.99
N LEU A 105 -2.71 -1.31 -19.54
CA LEU A 105 -3.84 -1.82 -18.75
C LEU A 105 -3.60 -3.25 -18.24
N HIS A 106 -2.90 -4.09 -19.00
CA HIS A 106 -2.58 -5.45 -18.58
C HIS A 106 -1.51 -5.46 -17.48
N ASP A 107 -0.42 -4.72 -17.69
CA ASP A 107 0.75 -4.64 -16.79
C ASP A 107 0.38 -4.09 -15.40
N TYR A 108 -0.58 -3.18 -15.34
CA TYR A 108 -1.03 -2.56 -14.08
C TYR A 108 -2.37 -3.09 -13.56
N ASN A 109 -2.83 -4.25 -14.05
CA ASN A 109 -4.03 -4.90 -13.55
C ASN A 109 -3.76 -5.65 -12.25
N LEU A 110 -4.46 -5.31 -11.17
CA LEU A 110 -4.39 -6.09 -9.93
C LEU A 110 -5.04 -7.47 -10.15
N VAL A 111 -4.25 -8.52 -9.94
CA VAL A 111 -4.75 -9.88 -9.80
C VAL A 111 -5.09 -10.08 -8.32
N ILE A 112 -6.37 -10.34 -8.03
CA ILE A 112 -6.89 -10.47 -6.67
C ILE A 112 -7.29 -11.92 -6.43
N ASP A 113 -6.55 -12.61 -5.57
CA ASP A 113 -6.83 -13.97 -5.15
C ASP A 113 -7.72 -14.00 -3.91
N VAL A 114 -8.62 -14.99 -3.83
CA VAL A 114 -9.49 -15.24 -2.67
C VAL A 114 -8.97 -16.48 -1.95
N GLU A 115 -8.58 -16.37 -0.67
CA GLU A 115 -8.19 -17.54 0.11
C GLU A 115 -9.40 -18.39 0.56
N ASP A 116 -9.22 -19.70 0.66
CA ASP A 116 -10.27 -20.63 1.08
C ASP A 116 -10.73 -20.36 2.52
N GLY A 117 -12.05 -20.21 2.71
CA GLY A 117 -12.68 -20.21 4.03
C GLY A 117 -12.70 -18.87 4.79
N CYS A 118 -12.01 -17.84 4.31
CA CYS A 118 -12.11 -16.46 4.83
C CYS A 118 -12.09 -15.47 3.64
N SER A 119 -12.82 -14.35 3.70
CA SER A 119 -12.92 -13.36 2.61
C SER A 119 -11.67 -12.49 2.53
N LYS A 120 -10.53 -13.15 2.52
CA LYS A 120 -9.20 -12.57 2.44
C LYS A 120 -8.85 -12.47 0.97
N LEU A 121 -8.75 -11.23 0.51
CA LEU A 121 -8.35 -10.87 -0.84
C LEU A 121 -6.89 -10.44 -0.81
N VAL A 122 -6.08 -11.03 -1.68
CA VAL A 122 -4.66 -10.73 -1.80
C VAL A 122 -4.38 -10.21 -3.20
N ALA A 123 -3.85 -9.00 -3.31
CA ALA A 123 -3.40 -8.44 -4.59
C ALA A 123 -1.87 -8.39 -4.64
N ASP A 124 -1.27 -9.09 -5.60
CA ASP A 124 0.19 -9.06 -5.80
C ASP A 124 0.63 -7.70 -6.37
N LEU A 125 1.64 -7.10 -5.75
CA LEU A 125 2.18 -5.80 -6.15
C LEU A 125 3.54 -5.89 -6.84
N LYS A 126 4.16 -7.08 -6.91
CA LYS A 126 5.51 -7.22 -7.47
C LYS A 126 5.58 -6.79 -8.92
N ASP A 127 4.63 -7.24 -9.74
CA ASP A 127 4.58 -6.90 -11.16
C ASP A 127 4.35 -5.40 -11.35
N ILE A 128 3.40 -4.82 -10.60
CA ILE A 128 3.15 -3.37 -10.60
C ILE A 128 4.43 -2.59 -10.26
N VAL A 129 5.16 -2.99 -9.22
CA VAL A 129 6.40 -2.31 -8.84
C VAL A 129 7.49 -2.51 -9.88
N GLY A 130 7.60 -3.70 -10.48
CA GLY A 130 8.47 -3.96 -11.61
C GLY A 130 8.23 -2.97 -12.75
N HIS A 131 6.98 -2.86 -13.20
CA HIS A 131 6.60 -1.92 -14.26
C HIS A 131 6.78 -0.45 -13.84
N LEU A 132 6.59 -0.10 -12.57
CA LEU A 132 6.83 1.26 -12.08
C LEU A 132 8.30 1.65 -12.11
N LYS A 133 9.23 0.72 -11.83
CA LYS A 133 10.68 1.00 -11.90
C LYS A 133 11.08 1.49 -13.29
N ASP A 134 10.57 0.85 -14.33
CA ASP A 134 10.81 1.25 -15.71
C ASP A 134 10.17 2.62 -16.02
N ALA A 135 8.94 2.83 -15.54
CA ALA A 135 8.18 4.07 -15.72
C ALA A 135 8.87 5.31 -15.13
N VAL A 136 9.60 5.14 -14.02
CA VAL A 136 10.27 6.24 -13.31
C VAL A 136 11.79 6.25 -13.46
N ASN A 137 12.35 5.48 -14.39
CA ASN A 137 13.80 5.37 -14.57
C ASN A 137 14.47 6.70 -14.97
N SER A 138 13.72 7.67 -15.49
CA SER A 138 14.23 9.01 -15.80
C SER A 138 14.25 9.96 -14.59
N MET A 139 13.68 9.56 -13.44
CA MET A 139 13.78 10.35 -12.21
C MET A 139 15.21 10.30 -11.64
N GLU A 140 15.59 11.34 -10.93
CA GLU A 140 16.81 11.33 -10.11
C GLU A 140 16.73 10.17 -9.09
N SER A 141 17.87 9.55 -8.78
CA SER A 141 17.98 8.31 -7.99
C SER A 141 17.23 8.37 -6.66
N ARG A 142 17.40 9.43 -5.86
CA ARG A 142 16.69 9.61 -4.59
C ARG A 142 15.19 9.76 -4.81
N HIS A 143 14.77 10.61 -5.75
CA HIS A 143 13.34 10.76 -6.08
C HIS A 143 12.71 9.45 -6.56
N LYS A 144 13.43 8.65 -7.35
CA LYS A 144 13.00 7.32 -7.79
C LYS A 144 12.75 6.39 -6.61
N LEU A 145 13.68 6.32 -5.66
CA LEU A 145 13.52 5.51 -4.43
C LEU A 145 12.34 6.01 -3.58
N ILE A 146 12.24 7.32 -3.36
CA ILE A 146 11.11 7.94 -2.63
C ILE A 146 9.78 7.55 -3.30
N PHE A 147 9.71 7.65 -4.63
CA PHE A 147 8.52 7.32 -5.40
C PHE A 147 8.12 5.86 -5.23
N LEU A 148 9.05 4.92 -5.45
CA LEU A 148 8.76 3.49 -5.39
C LEU A 148 8.34 3.05 -3.99
N VAL A 149 9.11 3.44 -2.97
CA VAL A 149 8.83 3.07 -1.57
C VAL A 149 7.51 3.65 -1.09
N THR A 150 7.26 4.93 -1.38
CA THR A 150 6.00 5.58 -0.96
C THR A 150 4.80 5.00 -1.69
N THR A 151 4.94 4.64 -2.97
CA THR A 151 3.85 3.99 -3.73
C THR A 151 3.47 2.65 -3.11
N VAL A 152 4.47 1.82 -2.76
CA VAL A 152 4.24 0.55 -2.08
C VAL A 152 3.55 0.78 -0.74
N VAL A 153 4.09 1.65 0.11
CA VAL A 153 3.49 2.00 1.40
C VAL A 153 2.06 2.51 1.24
N ALA A 154 1.79 3.33 0.23
CA ALA A 154 0.45 3.82 -0.05
C ALA A 154 -0.50 2.66 -0.39
N LEU A 155 -0.09 1.71 -1.23
CA LEU A 155 -0.93 0.58 -1.62
C LEU A 155 -1.11 -0.46 -0.49
N THR A 156 -0.09 -0.71 0.35
CA THR A 156 -0.13 -1.77 1.36
C THR A 156 -0.59 -1.29 2.75
N ALA A 157 -0.29 -0.06 3.12
CA ALA A 157 -0.67 0.54 4.41
C ALA A 157 -1.50 1.81 4.31
N GLY A 158 -1.50 2.50 3.16
CA GLY A 158 -1.89 3.91 3.02
C GLY A 158 -3.32 4.29 3.39
N THR A 159 -4.15 3.35 3.84
CA THR A 159 -5.46 3.69 4.42
C THR A 159 -5.66 3.16 5.83
N GLY A 160 -4.94 2.10 6.23
CA GLY A 160 -5.13 1.37 7.48
C GLY A 160 -6.61 1.20 7.87
N LEU A 161 -7.50 1.11 6.89
CA LEU A 161 -8.93 1.28 7.13
C LEU A 161 -9.44 -0.01 7.75
N THR A 162 -9.67 0.04 9.06
CA THR A 162 -10.19 -1.06 9.84
C THR A 162 -11.40 -0.58 10.63
N TRP A 163 -12.49 -1.33 10.55
CA TRP A 163 -13.65 -1.13 11.43
C TRP A 163 -14.29 -2.47 11.79
N ILE A 164 -14.93 -2.48 12.96
CA ILE A 164 -15.63 -3.64 13.52
C ILE A 164 -16.94 -3.12 14.12
N LYS A 165 -18.09 -3.67 13.73
CA LYS A 165 -19.40 -3.12 14.12
C LYS A 165 -19.77 -3.30 15.60
N ASN A 166 -19.14 -4.23 16.33
CA ASN A 166 -19.56 -4.57 17.71
C ASN A 166 -18.41 -5.06 18.61
N ASN A 167 -17.67 -4.18 19.32
CA ASN A 167 -17.03 -4.52 20.62
C ASN A 167 -16.39 -3.31 21.34
N GLU A 168 -16.66 -3.17 22.64
CA GLU A 168 -16.05 -2.18 23.58
C GLU A 168 -14.53 -2.36 23.79
N ILE A 169 -13.95 -3.48 23.35
CA ILE A 169 -12.51 -3.80 23.44
C ILE A 169 -11.66 -3.01 22.40
N ALA A 170 -12.32 -2.31 21.47
CA ALA A 170 -11.66 -1.63 20.35
C ALA A 170 -10.98 -0.30 20.72
N ALA A 171 -11.30 0.33 21.84
CA ALA A 171 -10.85 1.70 22.12
C ALA A 171 -9.31 1.83 22.23
N ASP A 172 -8.63 0.94 22.96
CA ASP A 172 -7.17 1.06 23.18
C ASP A 172 -6.35 0.63 21.95
N LYS A 173 -6.80 -0.42 21.23
CA LYS A 173 -6.24 -0.78 19.92
C LYS A 173 -6.48 0.30 18.88
N SER A 174 -7.64 0.95 18.88
CA SER A 174 -7.95 2.04 17.94
C SER A 174 -7.08 3.26 18.15
N VAL A 175 -6.73 3.61 19.40
CA VAL A 175 -5.85 4.77 19.69
C VAL A 175 -4.44 4.52 19.19
N ARG A 176 -3.87 3.32 19.40
CA ARG A 176 -2.55 2.96 18.88
C ARG A 176 -2.51 2.90 17.36
N VAL A 177 -3.53 2.30 16.74
CA VAL A 177 -3.68 2.26 15.28
C VAL A 177 -3.79 3.67 14.69
N GLU A 178 -4.53 4.57 15.34
CA GLU A 178 -4.69 5.96 14.88
C GLU A 178 -3.40 6.78 15.02
N GLN A 179 -2.64 6.57 16.09
CA GLN A 179 -1.34 7.21 16.29
C GLN A 179 -0.32 6.75 15.23
N GLU A 180 -0.25 5.45 14.97
CA GLU A 180 0.65 4.89 13.95
C GLU A 180 0.24 5.35 12.54
N LYS A 181 -1.06 5.40 12.22
CA LYS A 181 -1.55 6.00 10.97
C LYS A 181 -1.14 7.45 10.81
N THR A 182 -1.24 8.25 11.87
CA THR A 182 -0.88 9.67 11.83
C THR A 182 0.61 9.85 11.53
N ALA A 183 1.47 9.04 12.17
CA ALA A 183 2.90 9.06 11.94
C ALA A 183 3.25 8.61 10.51
N GLN A 184 2.63 7.53 10.02
CA GLN A 184 2.80 7.03 8.66
C GLN A 184 2.37 8.06 7.62
N MET A 185 1.18 8.64 7.81
CA MET A 185 0.61 9.64 6.91
C MET A 185 1.48 10.89 6.83
N GLU A 186 2.12 11.31 7.92
CA GLU A 186 3.04 12.44 7.88
C GLU A 186 4.29 12.16 7.05
N VAL A 187 4.86 10.94 7.14
CA VAL A 187 6.01 10.55 6.30
C VAL A 187 5.59 10.49 4.82
N VAL A 188 4.44 9.88 4.51
CA VAL A 188 3.88 9.81 3.15
C VAL A 188 3.58 11.20 2.59
N ARG A 189 3.04 12.11 3.42
CA ARG A 189 2.76 13.49 3.03
C ARG A 189 4.04 14.25 2.70
N LYS A 190 5.09 14.10 3.51
CA LYS A 190 6.40 14.70 3.22
C LYS A 190 6.98 14.15 1.91
N ALA A 191 6.91 12.84 1.70
CA ALA A 191 7.33 12.24 0.43
C ALA A 191 6.56 12.80 -0.77
N ALA A 192 5.25 13.00 -0.65
CA ALA A 192 4.44 13.61 -1.71
C ALA A 192 4.75 15.10 -1.95
N GLN A 193 5.27 15.82 -0.96
CA GLN A 193 5.76 17.19 -1.13
C GLN A 193 7.09 17.22 -1.90
N GLU A 194 7.99 16.27 -1.64
CA GLU A 194 9.27 16.15 -2.35
C GLU A 194 9.08 15.62 -3.78
N VAL A 195 8.18 14.65 -3.98
CA VAL A 195 7.91 14.04 -5.29
C VAL A 195 6.42 14.21 -5.63
N PRO A 196 6.03 15.29 -6.34
CA PRO A 196 4.62 15.59 -6.65
C PRO A 196 3.89 14.48 -7.41
N ALA A 197 4.61 13.64 -8.17
CA ALA A 197 4.05 12.50 -8.86
C ALA A 197 3.39 11.46 -7.92
N LEU A 198 3.72 11.48 -6.62
CA LEU A 198 3.13 10.61 -5.61
C LEU A 198 1.72 11.00 -5.19
N GLU A 199 1.30 12.26 -5.37
CA GLU A 199 -0.02 12.72 -4.91
C GLU A 199 -1.14 11.83 -5.45
N ARG A 200 -1.01 11.42 -6.71
CA ARG A 200 -2.01 10.58 -7.36
C ARG A 200 -2.05 9.15 -6.83
N TRP A 201 -0.91 8.61 -6.39
CA TRP A 201 -0.83 7.28 -5.77
C TRP A 201 -1.42 7.27 -4.37
N VAL A 202 -1.16 8.32 -3.58
CA VAL A 202 -1.79 8.51 -2.27
C VAL A 202 -3.31 8.61 -2.41
N GLN A 203 -3.80 9.47 -3.31
CA GLN A 203 -5.23 9.59 -3.60
C GLN A 203 -5.84 8.26 -4.08
N ALA A 204 -5.13 7.52 -4.92
CA ALA A 204 -5.62 6.27 -5.46
C ALA A 204 -5.83 5.22 -4.36
N SER A 205 -4.87 5.11 -3.44
CA SER A 205 -5.00 4.25 -2.26
C SER A 205 -6.21 4.64 -1.40
N GLU A 206 -6.32 5.91 -1.03
CA GLU A 206 -7.41 6.37 -0.17
C GLU A 206 -8.80 6.19 -0.80
N ASN A 207 -8.94 6.57 -2.07
CA ASN A 207 -10.21 6.45 -2.79
C ASN A 207 -10.56 4.98 -3.03
N GLY A 208 -9.56 4.15 -3.33
CA GLY A 208 -9.72 2.71 -3.45
C GLY A 208 -10.24 2.07 -2.17
N ALA A 209 -9.61 2.33 -1.02
CA ALA A 209 -10.11 1.79 0.24
C ALA A 209 -11.50 2.31 0.60
N ARG A 210 -11.81 3.57 0.33
CA ARG A 210 -13.16 4.13 0.52
C ARG A 210 -14.20 3.44 -0.36
N SER A 211 -13.86 3.07 -1.59
CA SER A 211 -14.77 2.33 -2.48
C SER A 211 -15.06 0.93 -1.96
N ILE A 212 -14.04 0.22 -1.49
CA ILE A 212 -14.19 -1.10 -0.85
C ILE A 212 -15.04 -0.97 0.41
N ALA A 213 -14.72 -0.04 1.31
CA ALA A 213 -15.47 0.16 2.55
C ALA A 213 -16.96 0.42 2.33
N LYS A 214 -17.30 1.21 1.31
CA LYS A 214 -18.71 1.45 0.92
C LYS A 214 -19.37 0.19 0.37
N SER A 215 -18.62 -0.61 -0.41
CA SER A 215 -19.15 -1.82 -1.06
C SER A 215 -19.51 -2.94 -0.08
N VAL A 216 -18.88 -2.95 1.10
CA VAL A 216 -19.10 -3.95 2.16
C VAL A 216 -19.73 -3.35 3.42
N SER A 217 -20.54 -2.31 3.26
CA SER A 217 -21.22 -1.64 4.38
C SER A 217 -22.13 -2.56 5.22
N ASP A 218 -22.49 -3.74 4.73
CA ASP A 218 -23.25 -4.78 5.43
C ASP A 218 -22.38 -5.82 6.16
N ALA A 219 -21.05 -5.82 5.96
CA ALA A 219 -20.10 -6.69 6.65
C ALA A 219 -20.07 -6.44 8.18
N ASP A 220 -19.57 -7.39 8.95
CA ASP A 220 -19.34 -7.28 10.40
C ASP A 220 -18.02 -6.57 10.71
N SER A 221 -17.00 -6.82 9.89
CA SER A 221 -15.71 -6.14 9.95
C SER A 221 -15.09 -5.99 8.56
N LEU A 222 -14.21 -5.00 8.43
CA LEU A 222 -13.33 -4.80 7.28
C LEU A 222 -11.96 -4.41 7.81
N SER A 223 -10.92 -4.95 7.19
CA SER A 223 -9.56 -4.46 7.31
C SER A 223 -8.91 -4.35 5.94
N ILE A 224 -8.26 -3.22 5.67
CA ILE A 224 -7.48 -2.98 4.46
C ILE A 224 -6.04 -2.65 4.87
N GLY A 225 -5.10 -3.46 4.39
CA GLY A 225 -3.68 -3.37 4.67
C GLY A 225 -3.21 -4.32 5.77
N ILE A 226 -2.18 -3.90 6.51
CA ILE A 226 -1.39 -4.75 7.43
C ILE A 226 -2.12 -5.26 8.67
N TYR A 227 -3.24 -4.66 9.05
CA TYR A 227 -3.95 -5.00 10.27
C TYR A 227 -4.92 -6.16 10.06
N CYS A 228 -4.41 -7.33 9.71
CA CYS A 228 -5.15 -8.58 9.84
C CYS A 228 -5.42 -8.84 11.33
N SER A 229 -6.68 -8.81 11.75
CA SER A 229 -7.05 -9.19 13.11
C SER A 229 -6.91 -10.71 13.23
N ARG A 230 -5.71 -11.19 13.56
CA ARG A 230 -5.52 -12.56 14.02
C ARG A 230 -6.29 -12.79 15.33
N SER A 231 -7.56 -13.11 15.21
CA SER A 231 -8.39 -13.79 16.21
C SER A 231 -9.78 -14.05 15.60
N GLY A 232 -9.88 -14.92 14.58
CA GLY A 232 -11.17 -15.14 13.92
C GLY A 232 -11.32 -16.44 13.12
N CYS A 233 -10.37 -16.81 12.26
CA CYS A 233 -10.48 -18.06 11.49
C CYS A 233 -10.07 -19.27 12.39
N SER A 234 -10.98 -19.71 13.26
CA SER A 234 -10.95 -21.10 13.77
C SER A 234 -11.34 -22.02 12.63
N LYS A 235 -10.56 -23.11 12.51
CA LYS A 235 -10.92 -24.31 11.75
C LYS A 235 -12.33 -24.79 12.05
#